data_AF-A0A8C5DTH7-F1
#
_entry.id   AF-A0A8C5DTH7-F1
#
_cell.length_a   1.000
_cell.length_b   1.000
_cell.length_c   1.000
_cell.angle_alpha   90.00
_cell.angle_beta   90.00
_cell.angle_gamma   90.00
#
_symmetry.space_group_name_H-M   'P 1'
#
loop_
_entity.id
_entity.type
_entity.pdbx_description
1 polymer ?
#
loop_
_entity_poly.entity_id
_entity_poly.type
_entity_poly.pdbx_seq_one_letter_code
_entity_poly.pdbx_strand_id
1 'polypeptide(L)'
;MTSYAVCTMCVSFQDAMKEYLEKKERGELCAQRVDLLKQNILEPVTLSMSKDGGLHFGDVVMLVNVGSENRECSTVSINADLNSLRTNPSPGIRAPCGVAATRSVHPCTRTAFIISSVDGSPDGSTLNFDQNFALRSSSGFAMGLYLTSDLRSFQKCAKKSRLQEVNLDDGVSFLSWWKVEHVDPQQRLESEGLPVPANMKVVIKHRKTNQALAVLGDHILRTMYGKEYEVKAHTFLDSHRAEQDNNHWILCTADTGGEGRVFPYHSPSALDNNNRPSLKSESDQN
;
A
#
# COMPACT_ATOMS: atom_id res chain seq x y z
N MET A 1 -31.66 -50.53 -17.63
CA MET A 1 -31.04 -49.18 -17.72
C MET A 1 -30.49 -48.65 -16.41
N THR A 2 -31.01 -49.08 -15.25
CA THR A 2 -30.54 -48.65 -13.91
C THR A 2 -29.13 -49.12 -13.53
N SER A 3 -28.72 -50.34 -13.90
CA SER A 3 -27.38 -50.88 -13.57
C SER A 3 -26.22 -50.15 -14.28
N TYR A 4 -26.40 -49.73 -15.53
CA TYR A 4 -25.40 -48.95 -16.27
C TYR A 4 -25.19 -47.56 -15.67
N ALA A 5 -26.26 -46.89 -15.22
CA ALA A 5 -26.17 -45.57 -14.58
C ALA A 5 -25.44 -45.60 -13.22
N VAL A 6 -25.63 -46.67 -12.44
CA VAL A 6 -24.93 -46.87 -11.15
C VAL A 6 -23.43 -47.13 -11.38
N CYS A 7 -23.08 -47.91 -12.41
CA CYS A 7 -21.69 -48.19 -12.76
C CYS A 7 -20.96 -46.93 -13.25
N THR A 8 -21.58 -46.12 -14.11
CA THR A 8 -20.99 -44.86 -14.59
C THR A 8 -20.78 -43.83 -13.47
N MET A 9 -21.69 -43.75 -12.49
CA MET A 9 -21.50 -42.88 -11.31
C MET A 9 -20.38 -43.36 -10.38
N CYS A 10 -20.19 -44.68 -10.23
CA CYS A 10 -19.10 -45.20 -9.40
C CYS A 10 -17.73 -44.93 -10.04
N VAL A 11 -17.62 -45.13 -11.35
CA VAL A 11 -16.37 -44.86 -12.10
C VAL A 11 -16.03 -43.37 -12.06
N SER A 12 -17.01 -42.48 -12.29
CA SER A 12 -16.76 -41.03 -12.22
C SER A 12 -16.36 -40.55 -10.83
N PHE A 13 -16.89 -41.16 -9.77
CA PHE A 13 -16.48 -40.85 -8.40
C PHE A 13 -15.05 -41.30 -8.10
N GLN A 14 -14.65 -42.50 -8.56
CA GLN A 14 -13.29 -43.00 -8.41
C GLN A 14 -12.27 -42.14 -9.15
N ASP A 15 -12.58 -41.71 -10.37
CA ASP A 15 -11.72 -40.82 -11.16
C ASP A 15 -11.57 -39.44 -10.48
N ALA A 16 -12.66 -38.86 -9.99
CA ALA A 16 -12.63 -37.60 -9.25
C ALA A 16 -11.82 -37.69 -7.94
N MET A 17 -11.92 -38.83 -7.24
CA MET A 17 -11.15 -39.06 -6.02
C MET A 17 -9.66 -39.23 -6.31
N LYS A 18 -9.31 -39.92 -7.40
CA LYS A 18 -7.92 -40.04 -7.85
C LYS A 18 -7.33 -38.68 -8.23
N GLU A 19 -8.06 -37.89 -9.04
CA GLU A 19 -7.63 -36.53 -9.41
C GLU A 19 -7.43 -35.64 -8.17
N TYR A 20 -8.33 -35.74 -7.19
CA TYR A 20 -8.18 -35.02 -5.93
C TYR A 20 -6.91 -35.43 -5.16
N LEU A 21 -6.65 -36.73 -5.02
CA LEU A 21 -5.46 -37.24 -4.32
C LEU A 21 -4.17 -36.81 -5.02
N GLU A 22 -4.12 -36.92 -6.35
CA GLU A 22 -2.97 -36.47 -7.14
C GLU A 22 -2.73 -34.96 -7.01
N LYS A 23 -3.79 -34.14 -7.07
CA LYS A 23 -3.69 -32.69 -6.82
C LYS A 23 -3.25 -32.38 -5.39
N LYS A 24 -3.72 -33.15 -4.42
CA LYS A 24 -3.36 -33.02 -3.00
C LYS A 24 -1.87 -33.28 -2.78
N GLU A 25 -1.35 -34.36 -3.39
CA GLU A 25 0.07 -34.72 -3.34
C GLU A 25 0.95 -33.65 -3.98
N ARG A 26 0.50 -33.03 -5.09
CA ARG A 26 1.22 -31.92 -5.74
C ARG A 26 1.03 -30.56 -5.08
N GLY A 27 0.18 -30.42 -4.06
CA GLY A 27 -0.12 -29.12 -3.44
C GLY A 27 -0.99 -28.19 -4.29
N GLU A 28 -1.71 -28.73 -5.28
CA GLU A 28 -2.47 -27.98 -6.28
C GLU A 28 -3.94 -27.74 -5.89
N LEU A 29 -4.40 -28.29 -4.75
CA LEU A 29 -5.75 -28.01 -4.28
C LEU A 29 -5.93 -26.52 -4.01
N CYS A 30 -7.13 -25.99 -4.31
CA CYS A 30 -7.46 -24.59 -4.08
C CYS A 30 -7.16 -24.15 -2.64
N ALA A 31 -7.55 -24.96 -1.65
CA ALA A 31 -7.25 -24.70 -0.24
C ALA A 31 -5.73 -24.61 0.03
N GLN A 32 -4.94 -25.57 -0.46
CA GLN A 32 -3.48 -25.58 -0.31
C GLN A 32 -2.83 -24.34 -0.94
N ARG A 33 -3.30 -23.91 -2.12
CA ARG A 33 -2.80 -22.71 -2.80
C ARG A 33 -3.19 -21.42 -2.09
N VAL A 34 -4.41 -21.36 -1.53
CA VAL A 34 -4.85 -20.22 -0.70
C VAL A 34 -4.01 -20.13 0.56
N ASP A 35 -3.77 -21.26 1.24
CA ASP A 35 -2.97 -21.31 2.45
C ASP A 35 -1.52 -20.91 2.16
N LEU A 36 -0.92 -21.44 1.09
CA LEU A 36 0.41 -21.05 0.64
C LEU A 36 0.50 -19.54 0.39
N LEU A 37 -0.47 -18.97 -0.34
CA LEU A 37 -0.51 -17.54 -0.62
C LEU A 37 -0.61 -16.73 0.68
N LYS A 38 -1.57 -17.05 1.56
CA LYS A 38 -1.80 -16.32 2.81
C LYS A 38 -0.60 -16.40 3.75
N GLN A 39 -0.01 -17.58 3.91
CA GLN A 39 1.12 -17.80 4.82
C GLN A 39 2.34 -16.95 4.42
N ASN A 40 2.64 -16.85 3.12
CA ASN A 40 3.81 -16.10 2.66
C ASN A 40 3.54 -14.59 2.53
N ILE A 41 2.37 -14.19 2.02
CA ILE A 41 2.07 -12.77 1.78
C ILE A 41 1.79 -12.02 3.08
N LEU A 42 1.31 -12.70 4.13
CA LEU A 42 1.02 -12.11 5.44
C LEU A 42 2.14 -12.34 6.45
N GLU A 43 3.30 -12.86 6.02
CA GLU A 43 4.47 -13.01 6.87
C GLU A 43 4.87 -11.62 7.45
N PRO A 44 5.03 -11.49 8.78
CA PRO A 44 5.41 -10.22 9.40
C PRO A 44 6.74 -9.69 8.88
N VAL A 45 6.84 -8.38 8.68
CA VAL A 45 8.07 -7.72 8.22
C VAL A 45 8.48 -6.66 9.22
N THR A 46 9.78 -6.55 9.49
CA THR A 46 10.31 -5.46 10.32
C THR A 46 10.59 -4.25 9.43
N LEU A 47 9.99 -3.10 9.76
CA LEU A 47 10.29 -1.85 9.06
C LEU A 47 11.67 -1.33 9.45
N SER A 48 12.30 -0.59 8.55
CA SER A 48 13.57 0.08 8.83
C SER A 48 13.37 1.18 9.85
N MET A 49 14.35 1.40 10.71
CA MET A 49 14.33 2.44 11.73
C MET A 49 15.11 3.66 11.22
N SER A 50 14.47 4.83 11.19
CA SER A 50 15.15 6.07 10.81
C SER A 50 16.13 6.49 11.90
N LYS A 51 17.42 6.65 11.58
CA LYS A 51 18.48 6.98 12.54
C LYS A 51 18.65 8.47 12.79
N ASP A 52 18.34 9.27 11.77
CA ASP A 52 18.57 10.72 11.69
C ASP A 52 17.27 11.50 11.43
N GLY A 53 16.13 10.81 11.44
CA GLY A 53 14.81 11.39 11.15
C GLY A 53 14.48 11.50 9.66
N GLY A 54 15.38 11.08 8.76
CA GLY A 54 15.17 11.08 7.31
C GLY A 54 14.82 9.71 6.73
N LEU A 55 14.29 9.71 5.51
CA LEU A 55 14.14 8.51 4.67
C LEU A 55 15.42 8.27 3.85
N HIS A 56 15.79 7.00 3.71
CA HIS A 56 16.97 6.56 2.97
C HIS A 56 16.62 5.54 1.89
N PHE A 57 17.42 5.49 0.84
CA PHE A 57 17.36 4.36 -0.09
C PHE A 57 17.72 3.07 0.64
N GLY A 58 17.00 1.99 0.35
CA GLY A 58 17.06 0.72 1.06
C GLY A 58 16.08 0.60 2.23
N ASP A 59 15.47 1.69 2.69
CA ASP A 59 14.51 1.62 3.81
C ASP A 59 13.26 0.81 3.46
N VAL A 60 12.91 -0.11 4.37
CA VAL A 60 11.65 -0.84 4.39
C VAL A 60 10.59 -0.02 5.10
N VAL A 61 9.57 0.41 4.37
CA VAL A 61 8.50 1.31 4.82
C VAL A 61 7.11 0.78 4.51
N MET A 62 6.09 1.35 5.15
CA MET A 62 4.70 1.26 4.67
C MET A 62 4.23 2.60 4.12
N LEU A 63 3.31 2.57 3.16
CA LEU A 63 2.70 3.79 2.62
C LEU A 63 1.32 3.96 3.22
N VAL A 64 1.24 4.76 4.27
CA VAL A 64 0.02 4.94 5.07
C VAL A 64 -0.69 6.22 4.66
N ASN A 65 -1.95 6.09 4.28
CA ASN A 65 -2.88 7.20 4.16
C ASN A 65 -3.70 7.28 5.45
N VAL A 66 -3.60 8.41 6.16
CA VAL A 66 -4.25 8.60 7.48
C VAL A 66 -5.78 8.66 7.43
N GLY A 67 -6.37 8.70 6.23
CA GLY A 67 -7.81 8.80 6.07
C GLY A 67 -8.31 10.24 6.15
N SER A 68 -9.62 10.38 6.38
CA SER A 68 -10.33 11.63 6.62
C SER A 68 -11.49 11.36 7.58
N GLU A 69 -12.30 12.36 7.93
CA GLU A 69 -13.45 12.19 8.83
C GLU A 69 -14.37 11.02 8.44
N ASN A 70 -14.50 10.75 7.14
CA ASN A 70 -15.39 9.72 6.60
C ASN A 70 -14.65 8.49 6.05
N ARG A 71 -13.32 8.40 6.21
CA ARG A 71 -12.51 7.28 5.70
C ARG A 71 -11.46 6.87 6.72
N GLU A 72 -11.48 5.59 7.09
CA GLU A 72 -10.46 4.98 7.95
C GLU A 72 -9.05 5.09 7.35
N CYS A 73 -8.05 5.06 8.24
CA CYS A 73 -6.65 4.90 7.87
C CYS A 73 -6.46 3.63 7.02
N SER A 74 -5.58 3.71 6.03
CA SER A 74 -5.28 2.59 5.15
C SER A 74 -3.84 2.62 4.67
N THR A 75 -3.31 1.46 4.27
CA THR A 75 -1.95 1.34 3.73
C THR A 75 -1.97 0.67 2.37
N VAL A 76 -1.07 1.08 1.48
CA VAL A 76 -0.85 0.38 0.21
C VAL A 76 -0.47 -1.08 0.50
N SER A 77 -1.02 -1.98 -0.30
CA SER A 77 -0.84 -3.42 -0.17
C SER A 77 -0.86 -4.11 -1.54
N ILE A 78 -0.07 -5.18 -1.66
CA ILE A 78 -0.11 -6.07 -2.83
C ILE A 78 -1.49 -6.75 -2.88
N ASN A 79 -2.19 -6.64 -4.00
CA ASN A 79 -3.47 -7.30 -4.23
C ASN A 79 -3.28 -8.59 -5.02
N ALA A 80 -2.69 -9.59 -4.35
CA ALA A 80 -2.43 -10.91 -4.91
C ALA A 80 -3.62 -11.88 -4.67
N ASP A 81 -4.08 -12.53 -5.73
CA ASP A 81 -5.03 -13.64 -5.72
C ASP A 81 -4.39 -14.94 -6.27
N LEU A 82 -5.18 -16.01 -6.38
CA LEU A 82 -4.70 -17.29 -6.92
C LEU A 82 -4.25 -17.22 -8.39
N ASN A 83 -4.69 -16.22 -9.15
CA ASN A 83 -4.26 -16.03 -10.55
C ASN A 83 -2.89 -15.36 -10.61
N SER A 84 -2.57 -14.53 -9.61
CA SER A 84 -1.25 -13.94 -9.43
C SER A 84 -0.23 -14.89 -8.78
N LEU A 85 -0.66 -16.01 -8.19
CA LEU A 85 0.24 -16.98 -7.57
C LEU A 85 0.98 -17.82 -8.61
N ARG A 86 2.30 -17.68 -8.66
CA ARG A 86 3.22 -18.57 -9.37
C ARG A 86 3.71 -19.65 -8.40
N THR A 87 3.77 -20.90 -8.83
CA THR A 87 4.31 -22.02 -8.04
C THR A 87 5.63 -22.58 -8.58
N ASN A 88 5.94 -22.37 -9.86
CA ASN A 88 7.14 -22.88 -10.53
C ASN A 88 7.95 -21.73 -11.16
N PRO A 89 9.31 -21.75 -11.12
CA PRO A 89 10.16 -22.72 -10.42
C PRO A 89 10.18 -22.54 -8.89
N SER A 90 9.75 -21.37 -8.40
CA SER A 90 9.58 -21.08 -6.98
C SER A 90 8.25 -20.34 -6.73
N PRO A 91 7.63 -20.55 -5.56
CA PRO A 91 6.44 -19.82 -5.13
C PRO A 91 6.68 -18.31 -5.08
N GLY A 92 5.74 -17.54 -5.63
CA GLY A 92 5.79 -16.08 -5.54
C GLY A 92 4.69 -15.41 -6.35
N ILE A 93 4.76 -14.09 -6.42
CA ILE A 93 3.77 -13.25 -7.10
C ILE A 93 4.18 -12.97 -8.55
N ARG A 94 3.26 -13.17 -9.48
CA ARG A 94 3.43 -12.87 -10.89
C ARG A 94 3.16 -11.39 -11.18
N ALA A 95 4.04 -10.78 -11.99
CA ALA A 95 3.81 -9.47 -12.59
C ALA A 95 2.96 -9.59 -13.89
N PRO A 96 2.14 -8.57 -14.21
CA PRO A 96 1.78 -7.46 -13.34
C PRO A 96 0.83 -7.92 -12.22
N CYS A 97 0.99 -7.37 -11.02
CA CYS A 97 0.12 -7.62 -9.88
C CYS A 97 -0.64 -6.34 -9.49
N GLY A 98 -1.89 -6.47 -9.06
CA GLY A 98 -2.66 -5.31 -8.62
C GLY A 98 -2.17 -4.77 -7.27
N VAL A 99 -2.52 -3.52 -6.97
CA VAL A 99 -2.43 -2.96 -5.61
C VAL A 99 -3.80 -2.55 -5.10
N ALA A 100 -3.93 -2.53 -3.78
CA ALA A 100 -5.10 -2.05 -3.05
C ALA A 100 -4.65 -1.32 -1.79
N ALA A 101 -5.56 -0.59 -1.15
CA ALA A 101 -5.34 0.02 0.15
C ALA A 101 -6.12 -0.76 1.22
N THR A 102 -5.39 -1.40 2.13
CA THR A 102 -5.97 -2.21 3.20
C THR A 102 -6.12 -1.39 4.46
N ARG A 103 -7.14 -1.68 5.27
CA ARG A 103 -7.37 -1.02 6.57
C ARG A 103 -6.45 -1.55 7.67
N SER A 104 -5.80 -2.70 7.45
CA SER A 104 -4.84 -3.25 8.39
C SER A 104 -3.49 -2.56 8.24
N VAL A 105 -3.09 -1.78 9.23
CA VAL A 105 -1.80 -1.06 9.26
C VAL A 105 -0.67 -1.88 9.89
N HIS A 106 -0.70 -3.21 9.72
CA HIS A 106 0.35 -4.09 10.23
C HIS A 106 1.43 -4.33 9.16
N PRO A 107 2.73 -4.24 9.51
CA PRO A 107 3.82 -4.58 8.62
C PRO A 107 3.87 -6.07 8.27
N CYS A 108 3.70 -6.40 7.00
CA CYS A 108 3.90 -7.73 6.46
C CYS A 108 4.41 -7.66 5.02
N THR A 109 4.79 -8.80 4.44
CA THR A 109 5.25 -8.92 3.04
C THR A 109 4.32 -8.22 2.04
N ARG A 110 3.01 -8.19 2.35
CA ARG A 110 1.98 -7.51 1.55
C ARG A 110 2.03 -5.98 1.59
N THR A 111 2.39 -5.40 2.72
CA THR A 111 2.26 -3.94 3.00
C THR A 111 3.61 -3.23 3.05
N ALA A 112 4.71 -3.98 3.11
CA ALA A 112 6.07 -3.47 3.14
C ALA A 112 6.62 -3.19 1.73
N PHE A 113 7.21 -2.00 1.57
CA PHE A 113 7.87 -1.54 0.36
C PHE A 113 9.27 -1.02 0.69
N ILE A 114 10.19 -1.16 -0.26
CA ILE A 114 11.58 -0.72 -0.18
C ILE A 114 11.74 0.52 -1.06
N ILE A 115 12.25 1.61 -0.49
CA ILE A 115 12.63 2.81 -1.24
C ILE A 115 13.89 2.48 -2.04
N SER A 116 13.80 2.43 -3.36
CA SER A 116 14.92 2.02 -4.23
C SER A 116 15.39 3.19 -5.09
N SER A 117 16.70 3.41 -5.19
CA SER A 117 17.26 4.43 -6.09
C SER A 117 17.04 4.03 -7.55
N VAL A 118 16.82 5.04 -8.40
CA VAL A 118 16.75 4.90 -9.87
C VAL A 118 17.83 5.70 -10.58
N ASP A 119 18.61 6.49 -9.84
CA ASP A 119 19.67 7.38 -10.33
C ASP A 119 21.08 6.85 -10.01
N GLY A 120 21.18 5.70 -9.34
CA GLY A 120 22.45 5.08 -8.95
C GLY A 120 22.97 5.51 -7.57
N SER A 121 22.19 6.31 -6.82
CA SER A 121 22.46 6.60 -5.41
C SER A 121 22.57 5.30 -4.60
N PRO A 122 23.57 5.15 -3.71
CA PRO A 122 23.76 3.92 -2.95
C PRO A 122 22.70 3.75 -1.86
N ASP A 123 22.43 2.50 -1.50
CA ASP A 123 21.61 2.19 -0.32
C ASP A 123 22.20 2.84 0.94
N GLY A 124 21.33 3.41 1.77
CA GLY A 124 21.68 4.18 2.95
C GLY A 124 21.95 5.66 2.69
N SER A 125 21.92 6.15 1.45
CA SER A 125 21.92 7.60 1.20
C SER A 125 20.52 8.18 1.33
N THR A 126 20.45 9.45 1.71
CA THR A 126 19.21 10.16 1.98
C THR A 126 18.37 10.33 0.71
N LEU A 127 17.05 10.14 0.83
CA LEU A 127 16.07 10.50 -0.19
C LEU A 127 15.69 11.97 -0.02
N ASN A 128 15.82 12.76 -1.08
CA ASN A 128 15.48 14.18 -1.05
C ASN A 128 14.17 14.49 -1.78
N PHE A 129 13.53 15.61 -1.45
CA PHE A 129 12.34 16.10 -2.16
C PHE A 129 12.64 16.37 -3.64
N ASP A 130 11.66 16.10 -4.51
CA ASP A 130 11.74 16.06 -5.98
C ASP A 130 12.72 15.03 -6.59
N GLN A 131 13.49 14.30 -5.77
CA GLN A 131 14.36 13.23 -6.26
C GLN A 131 13.54 12.04 -6.76
N ASN A 132 13.95 11.48 -7.90
CA ASN A 132 13.30 10.30 -8.46
C ASN A 132 13.71 9.05 -7.67
N PHE A 133 12.74 8.21 -7.36
CA PHE A 133 12.93 6.92 -6.71
C PHE A 133 11.91 5.91 -7.22
N ALA A 134 12.08 4.65 -6.84
CA ALA A 134 11.07 3.61 -7.06
C ALA A 134 10.62 3.00 -5.73
N LEU A 135 9.38 2.54 -5.70
CA LEU A 135 8.82 1.76 -4.60
C LEU A 135 8.80 0.29 -5.01
N ARG A 136 9.55 -0.55 -4.29
CA ARG A 136 9.74 -1.95 -4.62
C ARG A 136 9.15 -2.85 -3.54
N SER A 137 8.46 -3.93 -3.90
CA SER A 137 8.06 -4.93 -2.89
C SER A 137 9.30 -5.67 -2.34
N SER A 138 9.13 -6.40 -1.24
CA SER A 138 10.22 -7.24 -0.74
C SER A 138 10.62 -8.33 -1.75
N SER A 139 11.86 -8.82 -1.63
CA SER A 139 12.31 -10.00 -2.37
C SER A 139 11.63 -11.29 -1.85
N GLY A 140 12.02 -12.45 -2.38
CA GLY A 140 11.38 -13.71 -1.99
C GLY A 140 9.99 -13.82 -2.60
N PHE A 141 8.97 -14.10 -1.78
CA PHE A 141 7.62 -14.36 -2.27
C PHE A 141 6.97 -13.16 -2.99
N ALA A 142 7.27 -11.93 -2.55
CA ALA A 142 6.78 -10.70 -3.19
C ALA A 142 7.55 -10.29 -4.44
N MET A 143 8.61 -11.03 -4.81
CA MET A 143 9.34 -10.97 -6.08
C MET A 143 10.05 -9.65 -6.41
N GLY A 144 10.12 -8.67 -5.51
CA GLY A 144 10.82 -7.41 -5.77
C GLY A 144 10.22 -6.58 -6.90
N LEU A 145 8.90 -6.61 -7.05
CA LEU A 145 8.14 -5.90 -8.08
C LEU A 145 8.08 -4.39 -7.80
N TYR A 146 8.06 -3.57 -8.84
CA TYR A 146 8.05 -2.11 -8.70
C TYR A 146 6.67 -1.53 -8.89
N LEU A 147 6.30 -0.56 -8.04
CA LEU A 147 5.06 0.18 -8.17
C LEU A 147 5.11 1.03 -9.44
N THR A 148 4.23 0.76 -10.38
CA THR A 148 4.22 1.39 -11.70
C THR A 148 2.87 2.04 -12.00
N SER A 149 2.91 3.00 -12.91
CA SER A 149 1.71 3.61 -13.48
C SER A 149 1.99 4.10 -14.90
N ASP A 150 0.95 4.19 -15.73
CA ASP A 150 1.06 4.68 -17.10
C ASP A 150 -0.18 5.49 -17.50
N LEU A 151 -0.08 6.25 -18.58
CA LEU A 151 -1.19 7.02 -19.11
C LEU A 151 -2.43 6.13 -19.28
N ARG A 152 -3.55 6.63 -18.76
CA ARG A 152 -4.85 5.99 -18.89
C ARG A 152 -5.18 5.77 -20.37
N SER A 153 -5.54 4.54 -20.72
CA SER A 153 -6.13 4.21 -22.02
C SER A 153 -7.44 3.44 -21.83
N PHE A 154 -8.14 3.13 -22.91
CA PHE A 154 -9.36 2.32 -22.84
C PHE A 154 -9.12 0.94 -22.22
N GLN A 155 -7.95 0.36 -22.50
CA GLN A 155 -7.53 -0.95 -22.02
C GLN A 155 -6.75 -0.87 -20.68
N LYS A 156 -5.99 0.20 -20.46
CA LYS A 156 -5.17 0.41 -19.25
C LYS A 156 -5.82 1.43 -18.34
N CYS A 157 -6.70 0.97 -17.46
CA CYS A 157 -7.34 1.80 -16.46
C CYS A 157 -7.89 0.97 -15.30
N ALA A 158 -8.15 1.66 -14.20
CA ALA A 158 -8.74 1.14 -12.99
C ALA A 158 -10.00 0.29 -13.23
N LYS A 159 -10.11 -0.82 -12.50
CA LYS A 159 -11.26 -1.72 -12.62
C LYS A 159 -12.57 -1.05 -12.18
N LYS A 160 -12.54 -0.21 -11.14
CA LYS A 160 -13.74 0.44 -10.60
C LYS A 160 -13.88 1.88 -11.09
N SER A 161 -12.95 2.76 -10.72
CA SER A 161 -13.03 4.19 -11.04
C SER A 161 -12.75 4.53 -12.51
N ARG A 162 -12.22 3.59 -13.29
CA ARG A 162 -11.69 3.79 -14.64
C ARG A 162 -10.57 4.86 -14.72
N LEU A 163 -9.98 5.31 -13.61
CA LEU A 163 -8.83 6.23 -13.57
C LEU A 163 -7.51 5.57 -14.00
N GLN A 164 -6.42 6.34 -14.01
CA GLN A 164 -5.07 5.82 -14.29
C GLN A 164 -4.69 4.76 -13.25
N GLU A 165 -4.39 3.55 -13.74
CA GLU A 165 -4.11 2.41 -12.89
C GLU A 165 -2.73 2.48 -12.25
N VAL A 166 -2.62 1.86 -11.09
CA VAL A 166 -1.37 1.59 -10.40
C VAL A 166 -1.31 0.08 -10.19
N ASN A 167 -0.18 -0.51 -10.50
CA ASN A 167 0.09 -1.94 -10.41
C ASN A 167 1.56 -2.16 -10.00
N LEU A 168 1.94 -3.41 -9.85
CA LEU A 168 3.29 -3.86 -9.56
C LEU A 168 3.81 -4.63 -10.75
N ASP A 169 4.97 -4.25 -11.29
CA ASP A 169 5.53 -4.86 -12.51
C ASP A 169 6.96 -5.37 -12.30
N ASP A 170 7.43 -6.24 -13.21
CA ASP A 170 8.79 -6.77 -13.20
C ASP A 170 9.76 -5.83 -13.92
N GLY A 171 10.57 -5.12 -13.14
CA GLY A 171 11.68 -4.30 -13.62
C GLY A 171 11.52 -2.79 -13.40
N VAL A 172 12.68 -2.14 -13.24
CA VAL A 172 12.76 -0.68 -13.14
C VAL A 172 12.61 -0.09 -14.53
N SER A 173 11.64 0.79 -14.69
CA SER A 173 11.47 1.61 -15.90
C SER A 173 11.02 3.01 -15.54
N PHE A 174 10.95 3.92 -16.52
CA PHE A 174 10.41 5.26 -16.31
C PHE A 174 8.96 5.26 -15.78
N LEU A 175 8.22 4.16 -15.95
CA LEU A 175 6.86 3.98 -15.40
C LEU A 175 6.85 3.67 -13.89
N SER A 176 8.01 3.30 -13.34
CA SER A 176 8.19 2.99 -11.90
C SER A 176 8.75 4.16 -11.10
N TRP A 177 8.97 5.31 -11.76
CA TRP A 177 9.60 6.46 -11.13
C TRP A 177 8.56 7.33 -10.45
N TRP A 178 8.77 7.54 -9.16
CA TRP A 178 7.99 8.41 -8.31
C TRP A 178 8.90 9.50 -7.74
N LYS A 179 8.30 10.55 -7.23
CA LYS A 179 8.97 11.62 -6.50
C LYS A 179 8.12 12.03 -5.30
N VAL A 180 8.78 12.52 -4.26
CA VAL A 180 8.10 13.07 -3.09
C VAL A 180 8.08 14.58 -3.20
N GLU A 181 6.91 15.18 -2.98
CA GLU A 181 6.73 16.62 -2.86
C GLU A 181 6.16 16.97 -1.47
N HIS A 182 6.46 18.18 -1.01
CA HIS A 182 5.87 18.71 0.21
C HIS A 182 4.34 18.83 0.07
N VAL A 183 3.63 18.56 1.18
CA VAL A 183 2.16 18.59 1.22
C VAL A 183 1.60 19.97 0.91
N ASP A 184 2.17 21.01 1.51
CA ASP A 184 1.87 22.40 1.19
C ASP A 184 2.55 22.82 -0.12
N PRO A 185 1.80 23.19 -1.17
CA PRO A 185 2.35 23.68 -2.42
C PRO A 185 3.28 24.89 -2.29
N GLN A 186 3.08 25.76 -1.30
CA GLN A 186 3.89 26.99 -1.13
C GLN A 186 5.31 26.69 -0.65
N GLN A 187 5.49 25.58 0.06
CA GLN A 187 6.77 25.16 0.63
C GLN A 187 7.61 24.31 -0.35
N ARG A 188 7.06 23.92 -1.50
CA ARG A 188 7.74 22.98 -2.43
C ARG A 188 9.07 23.50 -2.95
N LEU A 189 9.12 24.78 -3.31
CA LEU A 189 10.34 25.43 -3.80
C LEU A 189 11.43 25.48 -2.72
N GLU A 190 11.04 25.75 -1.47
CA GLU A 190 11.96 25.83 -0.34
C GLU A 190 12.45 24.44 0.10
N SER A 191 11.62 23.42 -0.07
CA SER A 191 11.93 22.03 0.26
C SER A 191 12.75 21.28 -0.79
N GLU A 192 12.84 21.80 -2.02
CA GLU A 192 13.45 21.09 -3.14
C GLU A 192 14.91 20.70 -2.83
N GLY A 193 15.25 19.43 -3.02
CA GLY A 193 16.59 18.91 -2.73
C GLY A 193 16.91 18.74 -1.24
N LEU A 194 16.02 19.10 -0.32
CA LEU A 194 16.19 18.80 1.11
C LEU A 194 15.81 17.35 1.43
N PRO A 195 16.40 16.75 2.49
CA PRO A 195 16.01 15.42 2.99
C PRO A 195 14.50 15.31 3.24
N VAL A 196 13.90 14.20 2.82
CA VAL A 196 12.50 13.88 3.15
C VAL A 196 12.45 13.30 4.57
N PRO A 197 11.77 13.95 5.53
CA PRO A 197 11.68 13.41 6.87
C PRO A 197 10.77 12.17 6.92
N ALA A 198 11.19 11.17 7.70
CA ALA A 198 10.41 9.97 7.92
C ALA A 198 9.13 10.29 8.71
N ASN A 199 8.09 9.49 8.52
CA ASN A 199 6.83 9.58 9.27
C ASN A 199 6.06 10.92 9.13
N MET A 200 6.42 11.79 8.18
CA MET A 200 5.67 13.01 7.88
C MET A 200 4.73 12.83 6.68
N LYS A 201 3.69 13.67 6.62
CA LYS A 201 2.77 13.72 5.48
C LYS A 201 3.47 14.32 4.26
N VAL A 202 3.36 13.63 3.14
CA VAL A 202 3.90 14.04 1.85
C VAL A 202 2.92 13.72 0.72
N VAL A 203 3.21 14.26 -0.47
CA VAL A 203 2.53 13.88 -1.72
C VAL A 203 3.50 13.07 -2.56
N ILE A 204 3.08 11.88 -3.01
CA ILE A 204 3.89 11.00 -3.86
C ILE A 204 3.37 11.13 -5.29
N LYS A 205 4.18 11.63 -6.23
CA LYS A 205 3.78 11.84 -7.63
C LYS A 205 4.51 10.91 -8.58
N HIS A 206 3.78 10.38 -9.54
CA HIS A 206 4.35 9.61 -10.63
C HIS A 206 5.11 10.54 -11.58
N ARG A 207 6.39 10.28 -11.85
CA ARG A 207 7.26 11.21 -12.59
C ARG A 207 6.77 11.47 -14.01
N LYS A 208 6.33 10.44 -14.73
CA LYS A 208 5.90 10.56 -16.14
C LYS A 208 4.60 11.35 -16.31
N THR A 209 3.59 11.07 -15.48
CA THR A 209 2.23 11.61 -15.67
C THR A 209 1.90 12.76 -14.74
N ASN A 210 2.79 13.06 -13.78
CA ASN A 210 2.61 14.06 -12.73
C ASN A 210 1.30 13.89 -11.92
N GLN A 211 0.76 12.67 -11.90
CA GLN A 211 -0.41 12.33 -11.10
C GLN A 211 0.03 11.86 -9.72
N ALA A 212 -0.64 12.33 -8.68
CA ALA A 212 -0.38 11.92 -7.30
C ALA A 212 -0.97 10.53 -7.04
N LEU A 213 -0.27 9.71 -6.25
CA LEU A 213 -0.82 8.46 -5.72
C LEU A 213 -2.03 8.79 -4.85
N ALA A 214 -3.11 8.04 -5.02
CA ALA A 214 -4.39 8.28 -4.37
C ALA A 214 -5.03 6.99 -3.88
N VAL A 215 -5.69 7.06 -2.73
CA VAL A 215 -6.66 6.06 -2.29
C VAL A 215 -8.09 6.58 -2.48
N LEU A 216 -8.98 5.74 -3.02
CA LEU A 216 -10.38 6.05 -3.28
C LEU A 216 -11.27 5.28 -2.29
N GLY A 217 -11.73 5.98 -1.23
CA GLY A 217 -12.49 5.36 -0.13
C GLY A 217 -13.89 4.87 -0.51
N ASP A 218 -14.47 5.47 -1.54
CA ASP A 218 -15.76 5.13 -2.14
C ASP A 218 -15.67 3.94 -3.12
N HIS A 219 -14.47 3.60 -3.58
CA HIS A 219 -14.24 2.52 -4.54
C HIS A 219 -13.74 1.24 -3.85
N ILE A 220 -14.68 0.49 -3.28
CA ILE A 220 -14.37 -0.73 -2.52
C ILE A 220 -14.06 -1.91 -3.46
N LEU A 221 -12.90 -2.53 -3.24
CA LEU A 221 -12.46 -3.81 -3.77
C LEU A 221 -12.79 -4.93 -2.78
N ARG A 222 -13.43 -5.99 -3.25
CA ARG A 222 -13.61 -7.23 -2.48
C ARG A 222 -12.48 -8.19 -2.85
N THR A 223 -11.53 -8.37 -1.95
CA THR A 223 -10.38 -9.26 -2.13
C THR A 223 -10.47 -10.43 -1.16
N MET A 224 -9.58 -11.41 -1.30
CA MET A 224 -9.47 -12.53 -0.35
C MET A 224 -9.00 -12.12 1.05
N TYR A 225 -8.61 -10.85 1.23
CA TYR A 225 -8.18 -10.24 2.48
C TYR A 225 -9.25 -9.34 3.10
N GLY A 226 -10.41 -9.16 2.45
CA GLY A 226 -11.54 -8.40 2.96
C GLY A 226 -11.97 -7.25 2.04
N LYS A 227 -12.52 -6.20 2.66
CA LYS A 227 -12.92 -4.96 1.96
C LYS A 227 -11.74 -3.99 1.97
N GLU A 228 -11.29 -3.64 0.79
CA GLU A 228 -10.13 -2.78 0.58
C GLU A 228 -10.49 -1.64 -0.36
N TYR A 229 -9.66 -0.62 -0.41
CA TYR A 229 -9.89 0.56 -1.25
C TYR A 229 -9.07 0.48 -2.53
N GLU A 230 -9.59 1.07 -3.59
CA GLU A 230 -8.86 1.19 -4.84
C GLU A 230 -7.74 2.23 -4.71
N VAL A 231 -6.51 1.86 -5.10
CA VAL A 231 -5.34 2.77 -5.17
C VAL A 231 -5.05 3.10 -6.63
N LYS A 232 -4.86 4.38 -6.96
CA LYS A 232 -4.69 4.90 -8.33
C LYS A 232 -3.74 6.09 -8.38
N ALA A 233 -3.33 6.50 -9.58
CA ALA A 233 -2.62 7.76 -9.77
C ALA A 233 -3.62 8.80 -10.26
N HIS A 234 -4.05 9.69 -9.38
CA HIS A 234 -4.95 10.78 -9.68
C HIS A 234 -4.79 11.89 -8.66
N THR A 235 -4.64 13.14 -9.12
CA THR A 235 -4.51 14.30 -8.24
C THR A 235 -5.88 14.89 -7.94
N PHE A 236 -6.38 14.70 -6.72
CA PHE A 236 -7.58 15.36 -6.20
C PHE A 236 -7.19 16.70 -5.60
N LEU A 237 -7.80 17.78 -6.07
CA LEU A 237 -7.49 19.14 -5.63
C LEU A 237 -8.67 19.76 -4.88
N ASP A 238 -8.39 20.54 -3.84
CA ASP A 238 -9.36 21.37 -3.15
C ASP A 238 -9.64 22.70 -3.88
N SER A 239 -10.43 23.58 -3.26
CA SER A 239 -10.73 24.92 -3.78
C SER A 239 -9.50 25.83 -3.93
N HIS A 240 -8.42 25.53 -3.21
CA HIS A 240 -7.15 26.28 -3.22
C HIS A 240 -6.10 25.64 -4.13
N ARG A 241 -6.45 24.60 -4.89
CA ARG A 241 -5.55 23.82 -5.74
C ARG A 241 -4.45 23.08 -4.97
N ALA A 242 -4.67 22.80 -3.69
CA ALA A 242 -3.85 21.88 -2.91
C ALA A 242 -4.41 20.46 -3.02
N GLU A 243 -3.53 19.47 -2.95
CA GLU A 243 -3.91 18.07 -2.93
C GLU A 243 -4.80 17.73 -1.71
N GLN A 244 -5.81 16.88 -1.89
CA GLN A 244 -6.72 16.45 -0.82
C GLN A 244 -6.14 15.27 -0.02
N ASP A 245 -6.80 14.90 1.09
CA ASP A 245 -6.40 13.77 1.96
C ASP A 245 -6.29 12.42 1.24
N ASN A 246 -6.92 12.24 0.08
CA ASN A 246 -6.75 11.06 -0.77
C ASN A 246 -5.29 10.90 -1.25
N ASN A 247 -4.58 12.02 -1.40
CA ASN A 247 -3.23 12.11 -1.94
C ASN A 247 -2.14 12.28 -0.87
N HIS A 248 -2.53 12.40 0.40
CA HIS A 248 -1.59 12.53 1.52
C HIS A 248 -1.13 11.14 1.99
N TRP A 249 0.18 10.93 2.01
CA TRP A 249 0.79 9.68 2.43
C TRP A 249 1.84 9.93 3.49
N ILE A 250 2.05 8.95 4.35
CA ILE A 250 3.15 8.87 5.28
C ILE A 250 3.96 7.64 4.88
N LEU A 251 5.25 7.82 4.60
CA LEU A 251 6.19 6.70 4.49
C LEU A 251 6.63 6.32 5.91
N CYS A 252 5.93 5.34 6.47
CA CYS A 252 6.13 4.91 7.85
C CYS A 252 7.36 4.02 7.99
N THR A 253 8.26 4.40 8.89
CA THR A 253 9.40 3.62 9.39
C THR A 253 9.07 3.07 10.78
N ALA A 254 9.91 2.17 11.33
CA ALA A 254 9.79 1.78 12.73
C ALA A 254 10.13 2.99 13.64
N ASP A 255 9.32 3.20 14.69
CA ASP A 255 9.60 4.22 15.69
C ASP A 255 10.86 3.86 16.51
N THR A 256 11.62 4.88 16.90
CA THR A 256 12.74 4.76 17.86
C THR A 256 12.25 4.73 19.31
N GLY A 257 11.02 5.17 19.57
CA GLY A 257 10.31 5.00 20.84
C GLY A 257 9.68 3.60 20.92
N GLY A 258 10.17 2.76 21.84
CA GLY A 258 9.85 1.33 21.91
C GLY A 258 8.36 0.98 21.84
N GLU A 259 8.11 -0.19 21.23
CA GLU A 259 6.82 -0.84 20.95
C GLU A 259 6.12 -0.41 19.66
N GLY A 260 6.66 -0.81 18.50
CA GLY A 260 5.94 -1.42 17.35
C GLY A 260 4.60 -0.84 16.87
N ARG A 261 4.21 0.35 17.30
CA ARG A 261 2.94 1.00 17.02
C ARG A 261 3.18 2.02 15.95
N VAL A 262 2.61 1.76 14.78
CA VAL A 262 2.41 2.78 13.76
C VAL A 262 1.34 3.72 14.31
N PHE A 263 1.75 4.77 15.02
CA PHE A 263 0.81 5.78 15.49
C PHE A 263 0.21 6.50 14.28
N PRO A 264 -1.11 6.48 14.08
CA PRO A 264 -1.73 7.49 13.25
C PRO A 264 -1.59 8.81 13.99
N TYR A 265 -0.84 9.76 13.42
CA TYR A 265 -0.77 11.12 13.92
C TYR A 265 -2.20 11.67 14.13
N HIS A 266 -2.62 11.83 15.38
CA HIS A 266 -3.58 12.87 15.72
C HIS A 266 -2.81 14.19 15.70
N SER A 267 -3.01 15.00 14.67
CA SER A 267 -2.60 16.41 14.72
C SER A 267 -3.34 17.09 15.88
N PRO A 268 -2.70 17.92 16.72
CA PRO A 268 -3.38 18.74 17.70
C PRO A 268 -4.09 19.89 16.96
N SER A 269 -5.33 19.67 16.54
CA SER A 269 -6.19 20.78 16.13
C SER A 269 -6.61 21.55 17.37
N ALA A 270 -6.32 22.85 17.33
CA ALA A 270 -6.77 23.85 18.27
C ALA A 270 -8.23 23.63 18.72
N LEU A 271 -8.44 23.55 20.03
CA LEU A 271 -9.61 24.03 20.79
C LEU A 271 -9.50 23.47 22.22
N ASP A 272 -8.99 24.29 23.16
CA ASP A 272 -9.59 24.40 24.49
C ASP A 272 -9.08 25.67 25.21
N ASN A 273 -9.26 26.80 24.54
CA ASN A 273 -9.38 28.09 25.24
C ASN A 273 -10.89 28.38 25.35
N ASN A 274 -11.56 27.73 26.30
CA ASN A 274 -12.80 28.22 26.92
C ASN A 274 -13.21 27.29 28.07
N ASN A 275 -12.44 27.33 29.16
CA ASN A 275 -12.96 27.02 30.49
C ASN A 275 -12.20 27.86 31.52
N ARG A 276 -12.51 29.16 31.57
CA ARG A 276 -12.31 29.96 32.79
C ARG A 276 -13.57 29.84 33.63
N PRO A 277 -13.51 29.37 34.88
CA PRO A 277 -14.64 29.48 35.79
C PRO A 277 -14.91 30.96 36.06
N SER A 278 -16.16 31.38 35.91
CA SER A 278 -16.65 32.66 36.37
C SER A 278 -16.55 32.71 37.90
N LEU A 279 -15.61 33.52 38.40
CA LEU A 279 -15.62 33.95 39.79
C LEU A 279 -16.86 34.84 40.00
N LYS A 280 -17.88 34.27 40.64
CA LYS A 280 -18.96 35.04 41.27
C LYS A 280 -18.33 35.88 42.37
N SER A 281 -18.42 37.19 42.26
CA SER A 281 -18.25 38.11 43.38
C SER A 281 -19.52 38.07 44.23
N GLU A 282 -19.45 37.40 45.38
CA GLU A 282 -20.38 37.67 46.48
C GLU A 282 -19.97 38.99 47.12
N SER A 283 -20.85 39.99 47.00
CA SER A 283 -20.82 41.21 47.78
C SER A 283 -21.57 40.97 49.08
N ASP A 284 -20.87 40.96 50.20
CA ASP A 284 -21.44 41.17 51.52
C ASP A 284 -20.66 42.27 52.26
N GLN A 285 -21.43 43.29 52.66
CA GLN A 285 -21.30 44.12 53.86
C GLN A 285 -20.08 45.04 54.01
N ASN A 286 -20.24 46.31 53.58
CA ASN A 286 -20.43 47.46 54.49
C ASN A 286 -20.80 48.72 53.69
#